data_AF-A0A0G1Y703-F1
#
_entry.id   AF-A0A0G1Y703-F1
#
_cell.length_a   1.000
_cell.length_b   1.000
_cell.length_c   1.000
_cell.angle_alpha   90.00
_cell.angle_beta   90.00
_cell.angle_gamma   90.00
#
_symmetry.space_group_name_H-M   'P 1'
#
loop_
_entity.id
_entity.type
_entity.pdbx_description
1 polymer ?
#
loop_
_entity_poly.entity_id
_entity_poly.type
_entity_poly.pdbx_seq_one_letter_code
_entity_poly.pdbx_strand_id
1 'polypeptide(L)'
;MWCGTWIPPKKRGQALYCTDKCRREAFKERPCFYCGMAADTRDHVLPQSFTRTMADLGARKSDVVPCCRECNSLAGSKVFPTISEKRKYIKQRLRKKYEKVLEYYNYSSQEIEEFEGFLRQAVISGLEAKRLTKMRLRWPRL
;
A
#
# COMPACT_ATOMS: atom_id res chain seq x y z
N MET A 1 20.22 -5.64 10.72
CA MET A 1 20.42 -4.62 11.76
C MET A 1 20.33 -3.27 11.07
N TRP A 2 19.24 -2.55 11.28
CA TRP A 2 19.03 -1.20 10.75
C TRP A 2 20.05 -0.25 11.39
N CYS A 3 20.83 0.49 10.60
CA CYS A 3 21.95 1.27 11.13
C CYS A 3 21.57 2.62 11.74
N GLY A 4 20.30 3.05 11.62
CA GLY A 4 19.74 4.24 12.31
C GLY A 4 20.40 5.60 12.02
N THR A 5 21.47 5.66 11.23
CA THR A 5 22.27 6.88 11.07
C THR A 5 21.82 7.70 9.87
N TRP A 6 21.38 8.93 10.14
CA TRP A 6 21.22 9.98 9.13
C TRP A 6 22.58 10.28 8.48
N ILE A 7 22.66 10.30 7.15
CA ILE A 7 23.88 10.64 6.41
C ILE A 7 23.81 12.10 5.96
N PRO A 8 24.78 12.96 6.33
CA PRO A 8 24.83 14.33 5.84
C PRO A 8 25.06 14.38 4.33
N PRO A 9 24.43 15.35 3.63
CA PRO A 9 24.43 15.38 2.18
C PRO A 9 25.81 15.80 1.66
N LYS A 10 26.61 14.86 1.15
CA LYS A 10 27.77 15.19 0.32
C LYS A 10 27.70 14.43 -1.01
N LYS A 11 27.43 15.21 -2.07
CA LYS A 11 27.62 14.95 -3.51
C LYS A 11 26.61 14.09 -4.30
N ARG A 12 25.57 13.51 -3.70
CA ARG A 12 24.32 13.11 -4.42
C ARG A 12 23.11 13.42 -3.55
N GLY A 13 22.55 14.61 -3.74
CA GLY A 13 21.72 15.32 -2.76
C GLY A 13 20.31 14.77 -2.49
N GLN A 14 20.14 13.50 -2.09
CA GLN A 14 18.82 13.00 -1.63
C GLN A 14 18.80 11.60 -0.97
N ALA A 15 19.93 10.98 -0.66
CA ALA A 15 19.91 9.65 -0.06
C ALA A 15 19.63 9.73 1.46
N LEU A 16 18.34 9.66 1.83
CA LEU A 16 17.88 9.53 3.24
C LEU A 16 18.36 8.23 3.93
N TYR A 17 18.97 7.30 3.20
CA TYR A 17 19.35 5.97 3.66
C TYR A 17 20.70 5.56 3.08
N CYS A 18 21.50 4.82 3.85
CA CYS A 18 22.86 4.40 3.50
C CYS A 18 22.95 3.37 2.36
N THR A 19 21.92 2.52 2.20
CA THR A 19 21.86 1.48 1.16
C THR A 19 20.42 1.24 0.71
N ASP A 20 20.26 0.61 -0.45
CA ASP A 20 18.97 0.10 -0.92
C ASP A 20 18.32 -0.89 0.06
N LYS A 21 19.14 -1.67 0.78
CA LYS A 21 18.71 -2.60 1.83
C LYS A 21 18.12 -1.85 3.03
N CYS A 22 18.87 -0.92 3.62
CA CYS A 22 18.42 -0.14 4.78
C CYS A 22 17.21 0.75 4.44
N ARG A 23 17.15 1.25 3.20
CA ARG A 23 15.96 1.94 2.69
C ARG A 23 14.74 1.01 2.69
N ARG A 24 14.85 -0.20 2.12
CA ARG A 24 13.74 -1.16 2.07
C ARG A 24 13.30 -1.59 3.47
N GLU A 25 14.23 -1.79 4.40
CA GLU A 25 13.93 -2.10 5.80
C GLU A 25 13.12 -0.98 6.47
N ALA A 26 13.53 0.29 6.33
CA ALA A 26 12.80 1.43 6.88
C ALA A 26 11.38 1.61 6.30
N PHE A 27 11.14 1.13 5.06
CA PHE A 27 9.81 1.15 4.45
C PHE A 27 8.95 -0.06 4.84
N LYS A 28 9.54 -1.22 5.16
CA LYS A 28 8.80 -2.42 5.61
C LYS A 28 7.99 -2.16 6.89
N GLU A 29 8.51 -1.31 7.77
CA GLU A 29 7.84 -0.93 9.02
C GLU A 29 6.73 0.12 8.81
N ARG A 30 6.56 0.63 7.57
CA ARG A 30 5.54 1.63 7.26
C ARG A 30 4.31 0.99 6.62
N PRO A 31 3.09 1.38 7.03
CA PRO A 31 1.89 0.94 6.35
C PRO A 31 1.83 1.53 4.94
N CYS A 32 1.23 0.78 4.02
CA CYS A 32 0.95 1.20 2.66
C CYS A 32 0.08 2.44 2.71
N PHE A 33 0.54 3.50 2.07
CA PHE A 33 -0.14 4.78 2.02
C PHE A 33 -1.59 4.68 1.48
N TYR A 34 -1.87 3.72 0.61
CA TYR A 34 -3.19 3.54 -0.02
C TYR A 34 -4.15 2.61 0.71
N CYS A 35 -3.65 1.61 1.45
CA CYS A 35 -4.50 0.55 2.02
C CYS A 35 -4.08 0.01 3.39
N GLY A 36 -3.02 0.53 4.01
CA GLY A 36 -2.61 0.15 5.35
C GLY A 36 -1.83 -1.16 5.49
N MET A 37 -1.78 -2.01 4.46
CA MET A 37 -0.96 -3.24 4.47
C MET A 37 0.53 -2.94 4.54
N ALA A 38 1.37 -3.88 4.98
CA ALA A 38 2.82 -3.71 4.95
C ALA A 38 3.33 -3.26 3.57
N ALA A 39 4.14 -2.20 3.54
CA ALA A 39 4.72 -1.71 2.30
C ALA A 39 5.96 -2.52 1.91
N ASP A 40 6.05 -2.89 0.63
CA ASP A 40 7.20 -3.59 0.04
C ASP A 40 7.71 -2.90 -1.25
N THR A 41 7.05 -1.82 -1.68
CA THR A 41 7.41 -1.02 -2.86
C THR A 41 7.32 0.47 -2.57
N ARG A 42 7.80 1.26 -3.54
CA ARG A 42 7.71 2.72 -3.55
C ARG A 42 6.85 3.13 -4.72
N ASP A 43 5.98 4.10 -4.51
CA ASP A 43 5.18 4.68 -5.58
C ASP A 43 5.45 6.18 -5.68
N HIS A 44 5.68 6.63 -6.92
CA HIS A 44 5.78 8.03 -7.26
C HIS A 44 4.35 8.55 -7.47
N VAL A 45 3.86 9.31 -6.49
CA VAL A 45 2.49 9.84 -6.48
C VAL A 45 2.30 10.81 -7.65
N LEU A 46 3.30 11.65 -7.94
CA LEU A 46 3.39 12.41 -9.18
C LEU A 46 4.37 11.73 -10.16
N PRO A 47 3.97 11.44 -11.40
CA PRO A 47 4.87 10.90 -12.42
C PRO A 47 6.02 11.87 -12.73
N GLN A 48 7.21 11.32 -13.01
CA GLN A 48 8.40 12.14 -13.24
C GLN A 48 8.25 13.16 -14.39
N SER A 49 7.44 12.83 -15.42
CA SER A 49 7.13 13.74 -16.52
C SER A 49 6.43 15.03 -16.07
N PHE A 50 5.58 14.96 -15.05
CA PHE A 50 4.91 16.13 -14.46
C PHE A 50 5.81 16.88 -13.47
N THR A 51 6.73 16.16 -12.80
CA THR A 51 7.67 16.76 -11.85
C THR A 51 8.74 17.65 -12.51
N ARG A 52 9.06 17.47 -13.79
CA ARG A 52 9.96 18.40 -14.51
C ARG A 52 9.36 19.80 -14.61
N THR A 53 8.08 19.89 -14.98
CA THR A 53 7.35 21.17 -15.10
C THR A 53 7.12 21.84 -13.73
N MET A 54 6.92 21.06 -12.66
CA MET A 54 6.74 21.58 -11.29
C MET A 54 8.06 21.94 -10.60
N ALA A 55 9.19 21.34 -11.01
CA ALA A 55 10.50 21.68 -10.48
C ALA A 55 10.93 23.10 -10.90
N ASP A 56 10.55 23.55 -12.09
CA ASP A 56 10.75 24.93 -12.55
C ASP A 56 9.96 25.94 -11.71
N LEU A 57 8.91 25.49 -11.00
CA LEU A 57 8.08 26.27 -10.07
C LEU A 57 8.48 26.10 -8.58
N GLY A 58 9.60 25.44 -8.29
CA GLY A 58 10.13 25.31 -6.92
C GLY A 58 9.50 24.21 -6.06
N ALA A 59 8.68 23.30 -6.62
CA ALA A 59 8.15 22.16 -5.88
C ALA A 59 9.25 21.13 -5.54
N ARG A 60 9.43 20.80 -4.25
CA ARG A 60 10.51 19.91 -3.81
C ARG A 60 10.24 18.45 -4.18
N LYS A 61 11.25 17.83 -4.82
CA LYS A 61 11.41 16.38 -5.07
C LYS A 61 11.16 15.55 -3.80
N SER A 62 9.97 15.00 -3.59
CA SER A 62 9.79 13.60 -3.16
C SER A 62 8.32 13.25 -2.93
N ASP A 63 7.52 13.19 -4.00
CA ASP A 63 6.19 12.57 -3.94
C ASP A 63 6.29 11.05 -3.93
N VAL A 64 7.20 10.48 -3.13
CA VAL A 64 7.40 9.03 -3.05
C VAL A 64 6.84 8.52 -1.73
N VAL A 65 5.85 7.64 -1.81
CA VAL A 65 5.18 7.06 -0.63
C VAL A 65 5.47 5.56 -0.48
N PRO A 66 5.47 5.02 0.75
CA PRO A 66 5.42 3.57 0.96
C PRO A 66 4.14 3.00 0.36
N CYS A 67 4.24 1.93 -0.41
CA CYS A 67 3.04 1.20 -0.83
C CYS A 67 3.30 -0.30 -0.93
N CYS A 68 2.23 -1.08 -0.75
CA CYS A 68 2.29 -2.50 -1.10
C CYS A 68 2.29 -2.64 -2.63
N ARG A 69 2.95 -3.69 -3.11
CA ARG A 69 3.12 -4.01 -4.53
C ARG A 69 1.81 -4.10 -5.26
N GLU A 70 0.78 -4.63 -4.61
CA GLU A 70 -0.55 -4.72 -5.21
C GLU A 70 -1.14 -3.34 -5.49
N CYS A 71 -1.12 -2.41 -4.51
CA CYS A 71 -1.63 -1.06 -4.74
C CYS A 71 -0.84 -0.33 -5.83
N ASN A 72 0.48 -0.51 -5.84
CA ASN A 72 1.35 0.05 -6.87
C ASN A 72 0.99 -0.50 -8.27
N SER A 73 0.88 -1.82 -8.38
CA SER A 73 0.55 -2.51 -9.63
C SER A 73 -0.84 -2.17 -10.13
N LEU A 74 -1.82 -1.98 -9.22
CA LEU A 74 -3.17 -1.55 -9.58
C LEU A 74 -3.19 -0.16 -10.20
N ALA A 75 -2.34 0.76 -9.75
CA ALA A 75 -2.21 2.09 -10.34
C ALA A 75 -1.54 2.03 -11.73
N GLY A 76 -0.54 1.15 -11.89
CA GLY A 76 0.21 1.00 -13.14
C GLY A 76 0.94 2.29 -13.53
N SER A 77 0.99 2.59 -14.82
CA SER A 77 1.61 3.82 -15.37
C SER A 77 0.65 5.01 -15.48
N LYS A 78 -0.56 4.91 -14.90
CA LYS A 78 -1.56 5.99 -14.99
C LYS A 78 -1.11 7.23 -14.23
N VAL A 79 -1.31 8.38 -14.87
CA VAL A 79 -1.14 9.70 -14.26
C VAL A 79 -2.43 10.10 -13.58
N PHE A 80 -2.33 10.60 -12.35
CA PHE A 80 -3.47 11.10 -11.58
C PHE A 80 -3.22 12.57 -11.24
N PRO A 81 -4.22 13.45 -11.42
CA PRO A 81 -4.08 14.87 -11.06
C PRO A 81 -3.84 15.07 -9.56
N THR A 82 -4.45 14.22 -8.72
CA THR A 82 -4.29 14.29 -7.26
C THR A 82 -4.02 12.94 -6.61
N ILE A 83 -3.40 12.99 -5.43
CA ILE A 83 -3.21 11.84 -4.54
C ILE A 83 -4.56 11.18 -4.21
N SER A 84 -5.59 12.00 -3.99
CA SER A 84 -6.95 11.58 -3.67
C SER A 84 -7.57 10.77 -4.79
N GLU A 85 -7.39 11.18 -6.05
CA GLU A 85 -7.88 10.43 -7.21
C GLU A 85 -7.13 9.13 -7.41
N LYS A 86 -5.80 9.13 -7.28
CA LYS A 86 -5.00 7.89 -7.33
C LYS A 86 -5.48 6.88 -6.29
N ARG A 87 -5.71 7.35 -5.06
CA ARG A 87 -6.24 6.52 -3.98
C ARG A 87 -7.66 6.01 -4.27
N LYS A 88 -8.56 6.87 -4.76
CA LYS A 88 -9.93 6.48 -5.16
C LYS A 88 -9.89 5.38 -6.21
N TYR A 89 -9.04 5.55 -7.22
CA TYR A 89 -8.83 4.57 -8.28
C TYR A 89 -8.33 3.23 -7.72
N ILE A 90 -7.27 3.24 -6.92
CA ILE A 90 -6.73 2.01 -6.29
C ILE A 90 -7.81 1.31 -5.45
N LYS A 91 -8.57 2.05 -4.63
CA LYS A 91 -9.63 1.47 -3.80
C LYS A 91 -10.77 0.87 -4.63
N GLN A 92 -11.15 1.50 -5.74
CA GLN A 92 -12.14 0.93 -6.66
C GLN A 92 -11.64 -0.37 -7.29
N ARG A 93 -10.37 -0.41 -7.71
CA ARG A 93 -9.75 -1.61 -8.27
C ARG A 93 -9.61 -2.73 -7.23
N LEU A 94 -9.25 -2.40 -5.98
CA LEU A 94 -9.25 -3.36 -4.88
C LEU A 94 -10.65 -3.91 -4.62
N ARG A 95 -11.67 -3.06 -4.53
CA ARG A 95 -13.06 -3.51 -4.33
C ARG A 95 -13.49 -4.49 -5.43
N LYS A 96 -13.21 -4.17 -6.70
CA LYS A 96 -13.52 -5.05 -7.83
C LYS A 96 -12.75 -6.36 -7.78
N LYS A 97 -11.45 -6.32 -7.46
CA LYS A 97 -10.60 -7.53 -7.38
C LYS A 97 -11.08 -8.50 -6.28
N TYR A 98 -11.52 -7.96 -5.16
CA TYR A 98 -11.94 -8.72 -3.98
C TYR A 98 -13.46 -8.79 -3.81
N GLU A 99 -14.24 -8.59 -4.87
CA GLU A 99 -15.71 -8.58 -4.84
C GLU A 99 -16.28 -9.87 -4.23
N LYS A 100 -15.86 -11.03 -4.74
CA LYS A 100 -16.24 -12.34 -4.20
C LYS A 100 -15.87 -12.53 -2.73
N VAL A 101 -14.72 -12.00 -2.31
CA VAL A 101 -14.26 -12.06 -0.92
C VAL A 101 -15.13 -11.16 -0.03
N LEU A 102 -15.58 -10.02 -0.54
CA LEU A 102 -16.48 -9.12 0.19
C LEU A 102 -17.89 -9.70 0.31
N GLU A 103 -18.33 -10.48 -0.66
CA GLU A 103 -19.63 -11.19 -0.69
C GLU A 103 -19.64 -12.47 0.14
N TYR A 104 -18.48 -13.00 0.54
CA TYR A 104 -18.34 -14.23 1.32
C TYR A 104 -19.28 -14.28 2.53
N TYR A 105 -19.97 -15.40 2.76
CA TYR A 105 -20.94 -15.53 3.86
C TYR A 105 -20.30 -15.25 5.22
N ASN A 106 -20.99 -14.51 6.09
CA ASN A 106 -20.47 -14.20 7.44
C ASN A 106 -20.96 -15.27 8.42
N TYR A 107 -20.27 -16.40 8.47
CA TYR A 107 -20.55 -17.42 9.49
C TYR A 107 -20.32 -16.84 10.89
N SER A 108 -21.26 -17.13 11.79
CA SER A 108 -21.14 -16.93 13.21
C SER A 108 -20.13 -17.89 13.84
N SER A 109 -19.68 -17.60 15.05
CA SER A 109 -18.76 -18.49 15.77
C SER A 109 -19.37 -19.88 15.99
N GLN A 110 -20.68 -19.95 16.26
CA GLN A 110 -21.42 -21.19 16.45
C GLN A 110 -21.43 -22.04 15.17
N GLU A 111 -21.75 -21.46 14.01
CA GLU A 111 -21.71 -22.19 12.73
C GLU A 111 -20.29 -22.69 12.40
N ILE A 112 -19.25 -21.93 12.77
CA ILE A 112 -17.85 -22.34 12.56
C ILE A 112 -17.47 -23.53 13.44
N GLU A 113 -18.02 -23.62 14.65
CA GLU A 113 -17.78 -24.73 15.59
C GLU A 113 -18.37 -26.06 15.08
N GLU A 114 -19.44 -26.00 14.29
CA GLU A 114 -20.03 -27.18 13.63
C GLU A 114 -19.18 -27.73 12.48
N PHE A 115 -18.27 -26.92 11.92
CA PHE A 115 -17.37 -27.37 10.87
C PHE A 115 -16.14 -28.08 11.43
N GLU A 116 -15.70 -29.12 10.72
CA GLU A 116 -14.51 -29.87 11.09
C GLU A 116 -13.42 -29.84 10.01
N GLY A 117 -12.19 -30.11 10.45
CA GLY A 117 -11.02 -30.27 9.60
C GLY A 117 -10.80 -29.12 8.62
N PHE A 118 -10.67 -29.48 7.33
CA PHE A 118 -10.34 -28.53 6.27
C PHE A 118 -11.43 -27.49 6.02
N LEU A 119 -12.70 -27.86 6.14
CA LEU A 119 -13.82 -26.94 5.90
C LEU A 119 -13.79 -25.78 6.90
N ARG A 120 -13.58 -26.08 8.18
CA ARG A 120 -13.43 -25.06 9.23
C ARG A 120 -12.31 -24.08 8.91
N GLN A 121 -11.14 -24.58 8.51
CA GLN A 121 -9.98 -23.75 8.16
C GLN A 121 -10.24 -22.88 6.93
N ALA A 122 -10.92 -23.41 5.91
CA ALA A 122 -11.31 -22.66 4.72
C ALA A 122 -12.27 -21.51 5.05
N VAL A 123 -13.26 -21.76 5.92
CA VAL A 123 -14.22 -20.75 6.38
C VAL A 123 -13.52 -19.63 7.14
N ILE A 124 -12.67 -19.99 8.13
CA ILE A 124 -11.90 -19.01 8.90
C ILE A 124 -11.03 -18.15 7.98
N SER A 125 -10.33 -18.78 7.04
CA SER A 125 -9.48 -18.09 6.07
C SER A 125 -10.26 -17.13 5.18
N GLY A 126 -11.46 -17.51 4.74
CA GLY A 126 -12.36 -16.67 3.95
C GLY A 126 -12.83 -15.43 4.72
N LEU A 127 -13.23 -15.63 5.98
CA LEU A 127 -13.63 -14.53 6.88
C LEU A 127 -12.47 -13.57 7.15
N GLU A 128 -11.27 -14.09 7.38
CA GLU A 128 -10.08 -13.26 7.60
C GLU A 128 -9.72 -12.46 6.34
N ALA A 129 -9.76 -13.08 5.15
CA ALA A 129 -9.57 -12.38 3.89
C ALA A 129 -10.61 -11.25 3.69
N LYS A 130 -11.87 -11.49 4.05
CA LYS A 130 -12.94 -10.48 4.04
C LYS A 130 -12.66 -9.35 5.03
N ARG A 131 -12.25 -9.67 6.26
CA ARG A 131 -11.89 -8.68 7.30
C ARG A 131 -10.74 -7.78 6.84
N LEU A 132 -9.65 -8.36 6.33
CA LEU A 132 -8.50 -7.64 5.81
C LEU A 132 -8.90 -6.75 4.61
N THR A 133 -9.70 -7.27 3.68
CA THR A 133 -10.18 -6.47 2.53
C THR A 133 -10.99 -5.26 2.99
N LYS A 134 -11.91 -5.45 3.95
CA LYS A 134 -12.69 -4.34 4.55
C LYS A 134 -11.78 -3.32 5.25
N MET A 135 -10.76 -3.76 5.98
CA MET A 135 -9.77 -2.87 6.60
C MET A 135 -9.05 -2.03 5.53
N ARG A 136 -8.56 -2.68 4.47
CA ARG A 136 -7.85 -2.03 3.37
C ARG A 136 -8.68 -0.96 2.68
N LEU A 137 -9.97 -1.22 2.45
CA LEU A 137 -10.90 -0.27 1.84
C LEU A 137 -11.22 0.92 2.77
N ARG A 138 -11.25 0.70 4.09
CA ARG A 138 -11.52 1.74 5.10
C ARG A 138 -10.32 2.60 5.45
N TRP A 139 -9.10 2.21 5.07
CA TRP A 139 -7.86 2.94 5.39
C TRP A 139 -7.99 4.46 5.15
N PRO A 140 -7.81 5.31 6.19
CA PRO A 140 -8.25 6.70 6.19
C PRO A 140 -7.47 7.57 5.20
N ARG A 141 -8.10 8.67 4.74
CA ARG A 141 -7.42 9.76 4.02
C ARG A 141 -6.57 10.51 5.05
N LEU A 142 -5.26 10.56 4.82
CA LEU A 142 -4.38 11.52 5.49
C LEU A 142 -4.54 12.84 4.75
#